data_AF-A0A366LWF4-F1
#
_entry.id   AF-A0A366LWF4-F1
#
_cell.length_a   1.000
_cell.length_b   1.000
_cell.length_c   1.000
_cell.angle_alpha   90.00
_cell.angle_beta   90.00
_cell.angle_gamma   90.00
#
_symmetry.space_group_name_H-M   'P 1'
#
loop_
_entity.id
_entity.type
_entity.pdbx_description
1 polymer ?
#
loop_
_entity_poly.entity_id
_entity_poly.type
_entity_poly.pdbx_seq_one_letter_code
_entity_poly.pdbx_strand_id
1 'polypeptide(L)'
;MGTPGSASGLGKRTGGNAGTAPQADSTSPWERLRLSAIEATYPGWRILVRDGLWWATKYTPPTEEQKACGMLHQFARPGPDELVAALNVQLGILARMGAA
;
A
#
# COMPACT_ATOMS: atom_id res chain seq x y z
N MET A 1 62.83 -24.90 4.25
CA MET A 1 62.88 -23.63 3.47
C MET A 1 61.44 -23.19 3.27
N GLY A 2 60.88 -22.16 3.88
CA GLY A 2 61.46 -20.94 4.43
C GLY A 2 60.98 -19.75 3.57
N THR A 3 59.78 -19.24 3.86
CA THR A 3 59.18 -17.94 3.44
C THR A 3 60.11 -16.75 3.78
N PRO A 4 59.97 -15.51 3.20
CA PRO A 4 58.75 -14.71 3.32
C PRO A 4 58.42 -13.67 2.22
N GLY A 5 57.12 -13.44 2.01
CA GLY A 5 56.58 -12.19 1.47
C GLY A 5 55.97 -11.38 2.63
N SER A 6 56.48 -10.17 2.81
CA SER A 6 56.21 -9.26 3.93
C SER A 6 54.75 -8.79 4.05
N ALA A 7 54.37 -8.58 5.31
CA ALA A 7 53.16 -7.93 5.77
C ALA A 7 53.17 -6.40 5.56
N SER A 8 51.99 -5.81 5.36
CA SER A 8 51.61 -4.48 5.89
C SER A 8 50.14 -4.22 5.64
N GLY A 9 49.39 -3.94 6.71
CA GLY A 9 47.97 -3.62 6.65
C GLY A 9 47.26 -3.77 8.00
N LEU A 10 47.79 -3.12 9.03
CA LEU A 10 47.22 -3.05 10.36
C LEU A 10 46.21 -1.88 10.46
N GLY A 11 45.00 -2.19 10.94
CA GLY A 11 44.09 -1.26 11.62
C GLY A 11 42.83 -0.93 10.83
N LYS A 12 41.64 -0.78 11.42
CA LYS A 12 41.14 -0.99 12.78
C LYS A 12 39.65 -1.33 12.67
N ARG A 13 39.15 -2.07 13.66
CA ARG A 13 37.72 -2.33 13.87
C ARG A 13 36.99 -1.02 14.18
N THR A 14 35.87 -0.76 13.50
CA THR A 14 34.85 0.18 14.00
C THR A 14 33.45 -0.27 13.56
N GLY A 15 32.57 -0.51 14.54
CA GLY A 15 31.10 -0.35 14.55
C GLY A 15 30.29 -0.87 13.35
N GLY A 16 29.28 -1.72 13.50
CA GLY A 16 28.25 -1.58 14.52
C GLY A 16 27.33 -0.39 14.19
N ASN A 17 26.18 -0.74 13.57
CA ASN A 17 24.87 -0.08 13.71
C ASN A 17 24.40 0.94 12.66
N ALA A 18 23.07 0.90 12.50
CA ALA A 18 22.14 1.90 11.97
C ALA A 18 22.08 2.03 10.44
N GLY A 19 20.98 1.70 9.77
CA GLY A 19 19.68 1.24 10.23
C GLY A 19 18.83 1.01 8.98
N THR A 20 17.88 0.08 9.06
CA THR A 20 16.69 0.12 8.20
C THR A 20 16.13 1.53 8.34
N ALA A 21 16.31 2.36 7.32
CA ALA A 21 15.68 3.66 7.30
C ALA A 21 14.18 3.41 7.55
N PRO A 22 13.52 4.15 8.45
CA PRO A 22 12.08 4.07 8.50
C PRO A 22 11.60 4.40 7.09
N GLN A 23 10.86 3.48 6.45
CA GLN A 23 9.98 3.83 5.33
C GLN A 23 8.93 4.79 5.89
N ALA A 24 9.35 6.03 6.15
CA ALA A 24 8.48 7.11 6.48
C ALA A 24 7.76 7.45 5.18
N ASP A 25 6.53 6.97 5.09
CA ASP A 25 5.42 7.52 4.31
C ASP A 25 5.80 8.73 3.44
N SER A 26 6.46 8.47 2.32
CA SER A 26 6.77 9.49 1.32
C SER A 26 5.56 9.71 0.42
N THR A 27 4.34 9.63 0.97
CA THR A 27 3.15 10.14 0.31
C THR A 27 3.25 11.66 0.35
N SER A 28 3.37 12.25 -0.84
CA SER A 28 3.37 13.70 -1.03
C SER A 28 2.13 14.33 -0.40
N PRO A 29 2.18 15.60 0.02
CA PRO A 29 1.01 16.29 0.57
C PRO A 29 -0.22 16.23 -0.34
N TRP A 30 -0.01 16.22 -1.66
CA TRP A 30 -1.08 16.11 -2.66
C TRP A 30 -1.72 14.72 -2.70
N GLU A 31 -0.92 13.66 -2.57
CA GLU A 31 -1.44 12.30 -2.46
C GLU A 31 -2.24 12.12 -1.17
N ARG A 32 -1.79 12.71 -0.05
CA ARG A 32 -2.56 12.67 1.21
C ARG A 32 -3.91 13.35 1.08
N LEU A 33 -3.96 14.53 0.47
CA LEU A 33 -5.21 15.23 0.16
C LEU A 33 -6.14 14.38 -0.71
N ARG A 34 -5.59 13.73 -1.74
CA ARG A 34 -6.37 12.87 -2.64
C ARG A 34 -6.87 11.61 -1.93
N LEU A 35 -6.05 10.99 -1.08
CA LEU A 35 -6.46 9.87 -0.21
C LEU A 35 -7.64 10.27 0.67
N SER A 36 -7.52 11.38 1.40
CA SER A 36 -8.60 11.87 2.28
C SER A 36 -9.89 12.19 1.52
N ALA A 37 -9.79 12.76 0.31
CA ALA A 37 -10.96 13.04 -0.51
C ALA A 37 -11.65 11.75 -0.99
N ILE A 38 -10.88 10.73 -1.40
CA ILE A 38 -11.43 9.43 -1.81
C ILE A 38 -12.07 8.73 -0.61
N GLU A 39 -11.41 8.68 0.55
CA GLU A 39 -11.98 8.05 1.76
C GLU A 39 -13.28 8.74 2.22
N ALA A 40 -13.36 10.06 2.13
CA ALA A 40 -14.59 10.79 2.44
C ALA A 40 -15.72 10.48 1.45
N THR A 41 -15.39 10.20 0.18
CA THR A 41 -16.37 9.88 -0.88
C THR A 41 -16.87 8.44 -0.79
N TYR A 42 -16.02 7.52 -0.35
CA TYR A 42 -16.32 6.09 -0.27
C TYR A 42 -16.25 5.61 1.19
N PRO A 43 -17.25 5.95 2.02
CA PRO A 43 -17.28 5.48 3.39
C PRO A 43 -17.30 3.94 3.41
N GLY A 44 -16.65 3.36 4.42
CA GLY A 44 -16.51 1.90 4.49
C GLY A 44 -15.24 1.35 3.85
N TRP A 45 -14.43 2.19 3.22
CA TRP A 45 -13.15 1.81 2.61
C TRP A 45 -11.97 2.52 3.25
N ARG A 46 -10.86 1.80 3.39
CA ARG A 46 -9.53 2.33 3.69
C ARG A 46 -8.73 2.42 2.42
N ILE A 47 -8.14 3.58 2.16
CA ILE A 47 -7.31 3.82 0.98
C ILE A 47 -5.87 4.09 1.41
N LEU A 48 -4.91 3.44 0.74
CA LEU A 48 -3.49 3.69 0.97
C LEU A 48 -2.71 3.57 -0.33
N VAL A 49 -1.54 4.21 -0.38
CA VAL A 49 -0.55 3.99 -1.44
C VAL A 49 0.57 3.15 -0.88
N ARG A 50 0.86 2.02 -1.51
CA ARG A 50 1.95 1.13 -1.14
C ARG A 50 2.64 0.64 -2.40
N ASP A 51 3.96 0.81 -2.44
CA ASP A 51 4.81 0.36 -3.55
C ASP A 51 4.33 0.91 -4.91
N GLY A 52 3.86 2.16 -4.94
CA GLY A 52 3.33 2.83 -6.13
C GLY A 52 1.92 2.42 -6.56
N LEU A 53 1.28 1.50 -5.82
CA LEU A 53 -0.09 1.06 -6.08
C LEU A 53 -1.07 1.67 -5.08
N TRP A 54 -2.25 2.00 -5.60
CA TRP A 54 -3.37 2.50 -4.82
C TRP A 54 -4.23 1.32 -4.39
N TRP A 55 -4.30 1.10 -3.09
CA TRP A 55 -5.05 0.00 -2.47
C TRP A 55 -6.35 0.51 -1.88
N ALA A 56 -7.44 -0.23 -2.09
CA ALA A 56 -8.69 -0.07 -1.36
C ALA A 56 -8.98 -1.36 -0.58
N THR A 57 -9.30 -1.24 0.70
CA THR A 57 -9.74 -2.36 1.55
C THR A 57 -11.03 -1.98 2.26
N LYS A 58 -12.08 -2.80 2.14
CA LYS A 58 -13.35 -2.57 2.80
C LYS A 58 -13.23 -2.90 4.29
N TYR A 59 -13.68 -2.01 5.19
CA TYR A 59 -13.60 -2.23 6.64
C TYR A 59 -14.38 -3.47 7.09
N THR A 60 -15.58 -3.66 6.53
CA THR A 60 -16.39 -4.86 6.74
C THR A 60 -16.24 -5.79 5.55
N PRO A 61 -15.74 -7.02 5.73
CA PRO A 61 -15.67 -8.01 4.66
C PRO A 61 -17.02 -8.17 3.93
N PRO A 62 -17.04 -8.30 2.59
CA PRO A 62 -18.27 -8.59 1.87
C PRO A 62 -18.89 -9.92 2.31
N THR A 63 -20.23 -9.99 2.33
CA THR A 63 -20.95 -11.26 2.52
C THR A 63 -20.74 -12.20 1.33
N GLU A 64 -21.05 -13.48 1.49
CA GLU A 64 -20.94 -14.44 0.37
C GLU A 64 -21.83 -14.05 -0.82
N GLU A 65 -23.02 -13.52 -0.56
CA GLU A 65 -23.92 -12.99 -1.60
C GLU A 65 -23.30 -11.79 -2.33
N GLN A 66 -22.67 -10.87 -1.61
CA GLN A 66 -21.97 -9.72 -2.21
C GLN A 66 -20.78 -10.19 -3.07
N LYS A 67 -20.01 -11.16 -2.58
CA LYS A 67 -18.91 -11.76 -3.36
C LYS A 67 -19.41 -12.43 -4.63
N ALA A 68 -20.54 -13.14 -4.56
CA ALA A 68 -21.17 -13.76 -5.73
C ALA A 68 -21.60 -12.72 -6.78
N CYS A 69 -21.92 -11.49 -6.37
CA CYS A 69 -22.18 -10.37 -7.26
C CYS A 69 -20.92 -9.62 -7.74
N GLY A 70 -19.72 -10.09 -7.37
CA GLY A 70 -18.44 -9.51 -7.77
C GLY A 70 -17.88 -8.46 -6.81
N MET A 71 -18.42 -8.35 -5.59
CA MET A 71 -17.88 -7.45 -4.57
C MET A 71 -16.52 -7.95 -4.08
N LEU A 72 -15.51 -7.08 -4.12
CA LEU A 72 -14.16 -7.35 -3.68
C LEU A 72 -13.99 -6.84 -2.24
N HIS A 73 -13.26 -7.60 -1.41
CA HIS A 73 -12.86 -7.11 -0.09
C HIS A 73 -11.69 -6.12 -0.20
N GLN A 74 -10.76 -6.40 -1.11
CA GLN A 74 -9.55 -5.64 -1.31
C GLN A 74 -9.15 -5.68 -2.78
N PHE A 75 -8.63 -4.56 -3.30
CA PHE A 75 -8.04 -4.51 -4.65
C PHE A 75 -7.03 -3.37 -4.76
N ALA A 76 -6.15 -3.48 -5.74
CA ALA A 76 -5.15 -2.47 -6.08
C ALA A 76 -5.35 -1.93 -7.50
N ARG A 77 -4.98 -0.67 -7.72
CA ARG A 77 -4.96 -0.03 -9.04
C ARG A 77 -3.69 0.80 -9.23
N PRO A 78 -3.27 1.05 -10.49
CA PRO A 78 -2.05 1.82 -10.77
C PRO A 78 -2.14 3.28 -10.32
N GLY A 79 -3.35 3.85 -10.29
CA GLY A 79 -3.55 5.26 -9.99
C GLY A 79 -4.87 5.55 -9.27
N PRO A 80 -5.04 6.81 -8.82
CA PRO A 80 -6.22 7.23 -8.07
C PRO A 80 -7.49 7.21 -8.93
N ASP A 81 -7.40 7.51 -10.22
CA ASP A 81 -8.57 7.60 -11.09
C ASP A 81 -9.11 6.20 -11.42
N GLU A 82 -8.22 5.23 -11.66
CA GLU A 82 -8.59 3.82 -11.81
C GLU A 82 -9.15 3.23 -10.52
N LEU A 83 -8.62 3.66 -9.36
CA LEU A 83 -9.13 3.26 -8.05
C LEU A 83 -10.57 3.76 -7.85
N VAL A 84 -10.82 5.04 -8.13
CA VAL A 84 -12.16 5.67 -8.04
C VAL A 84 -13.15 4.98 -9.00
N ALA A 85 -12.73 4.69 -10.24
CA ALA A 85 -13.56 3.94 -11.18
C ALA A 85 -13.91 2.54 -10.64
N ALA A 86 -12.95 1.83 -10.06
CA ALA A 86 -13.22 0.52 -9.45
C ALA A 86 -14.13 0.61 -8.21
N LEU A 87 -13.97 1.64 -7.37
CA LEU A 87 -14.85 1.89 -6.22
C LEU A 87 -16.30 2.17 -6.67
N ASN A 88 -16.49 2.93 -7.77
CA ASN A 88 -17.82 3.14 -8.35
C ASN A 88 -18.48 1.84 -8.83
N VAL A 89 -17.69 0.89 -9.36
CA VAL A 89 -18.21 -0.44 -9.71
C VAL A 89 -18.70 -1.17 -8.45
N GLN A 90 -17.94 -1.12 -7.35
CA GLN A 90 -18.34 -1.74 -6.08
C GLN A 90 -19.62 -1.11 -5.52
N LEU A 91 -19.73 0.22 -5.56
CA LEU A 91 -20.95 0.93 -5.16
C LEU A 91 -22.16 0.53 -6.02
N GLY A 92 -21.96 0.41 -7.34
CA GLY A 92 -22.99 -0.05 -8.27
C GLY A 92 -23.47 -1.48 -8.00
N ILE A 93 -22.59 -2.37 -7.51
CA ILE A 93 -22.98 -3.71 -7.06
C ILE A 93 -23.91 -3.60 -5.84
N LEU A 94 -23.50 -2.87 -4.80
CA LEU A 94 -24.32 -2.68 -3.60
C LEU A 94 -25.67 -2.04 -3.91
N ALA A 95 -25.71 -1.03 -4.78
CA ALA A 95 -26.93 -0.37 -5.18
C ALA A 95 -27.91 -1.33 -5.87
N ARG A 96 -27.42 -2.20 -6.76
CA ARG A 96 -28.25 -3.24 -7.41
C ARG A 96 -28.75 -4.31 -6.44
N MET A 97 -28.05 -4.52 -5.34
CA MET A 97 -28.46 -5.43 -4.26
C MET A 97 -29.41 -4.78 -3.24
N GLY A 98 -29.66 -3.47 -3.32
CA GLY A 98 -30.43 -2.74 -2.31
C GLY A 98 -29.69 -2.56 -0.98
N ALA A 99 -28.35 -2.58 -1.01
CA ALA A 99 -27.45 -2.56 0.15
C ALA A 99 -26.48 -1.37 0.16
N ALA A 100 -26.79 -0.30 -0.59
CA ALA A 100 -26.01 0.93 -0.69
C ALA A 100 -26.38 1.96 0.39
#